data_AF-A0A538LM95-F1
#
_entry.id   AF-A0A538LM95-F1
#
_cell.length_a   1.000
_cell.length_b   1.000
_cell.length_c   1.000
_cell.angle_alpha   90.00
_cell.angle_beta   90.00
_cell.angle_gamma   90.00
#
_symmetry.space_group_name_H-M   'P 1'
#
loop_
_entity.id
_entity.type
_entity.pdbx_description
1 polymer ?
#
loop_
_entity_poly.entity_id
_entity_poly.type
_entity_poly.pdbx_seq_one_letter_code
_entity_poly.pdbx_strand_id
1 'polypeptide(L)'
;MVGPIRSARPVDAALLRQLGGGIFAYSGAAAGEIAPVKAQSTATLLSFDAGISAFKQVPGHPVPFQVYASTSDLYSAGQKAGASSNPPKPIFTYSSTVPRGSSGVTARIPMSNIATVTWTWDPTTQTYLRTQNGKADTLADGSRISANDVVVMSVAIGPTGIFDTAGNEDPLVVVTGSGPVSVLRNGQVITGTWNRPTINDTMKMTDSSGATIPLQPGRSWIELQQRPLQPAIS
;
A
#
# COMPACT_ATOMS: atom_id res chain seq x y z
N MET A 1 0.99 4.14 -17.96
CA MET A 1 1.03 2.66 -17.82
C MET A 1 1.18 2.34 -16.33
N VAL A 2 0.60 1.24 -15.86
CA VAL A 2 0.67 0.78 -14.47
C VAL A 2 1.09 -0.68 -14.47
N GLY A 3 2.09 -1.02 -13.65
CA GLY A 3 2.60 -2.37 -13.49
C GLY A 3 4.08 -2.42 -13.08
N PRO A 4 4.68 -3.62 -13.02
CA PRO A 4 4.07 -4.89 -13.37
C PRO A 4 2.93 -5.27 -12.40
N ILE A 5 1.79 -5.68 -12.93
CA ILE A 5 0.62 -6.12 -12.17
C ILE A 5 0.89 -7.55 -11.69
N ARG A 6 0.65 -7.82 -10.41
CA ARG A 6 1.01 -9.07 -9.74
C ARG A 6 -0.17 -9.69 -9.02
N SER A 7 0.09 -10.80 -8.34
CA SER A 7 -0.93 -11.62 -7.72
C SER A 7 -1.69 -10.87 -6.63
N ALA A 8 -2.99 -11.14 -6.52
CA ALA A 8 -3.77 -10.72 -5.37
C ALA A 8 -3.39 -11.55 -4.13
N ARG A 9 -3.47 -10.92 -2.95
CA ARG A 9 -3.17 -11.53 -1.64
C ARG A 9 -4.36 -11.37 -0.69
N PRO A 10 -4.48 -12.20 0.36
CA PRO A 10 -5.57 -12.09 1.34
C PRO A 10 -5.75 -10.68 1.95
N VAL A 11 -4.65 -9.95 2.17
CA VAL A 11 -4.67 -8.60 2.75
C VAL A 11 -5.43 -7.58 1.88
N ASP A 12 -5.46 -7.78 0.56
CA ASP A 12 -6.14 -6.89 -0.38
C ASP A 12 -7.64 -6.80 -0.06
N ALA A 13 -8.24 -7.89 0.45
CA ALA A 13 -9.62 -7.92 0.88
C ALA A 13 -9.91 -6.82 1.92
N ALA A 14 -9.05 -6.72 2.93
CA ALA A 14 -9.20 -5.74 4.00
C ALA A 14 -8.83 -4.33 3.56
N LEU A 15 -7.82 -4.16 2.70
CA LEU A 15 -7.44 -2.84 2.18
C LEU A 15 -8.53 -2.25 1.27
N LEU A 16 -9.06 -3.05 0.34
CA LEU A 16 -10.13 -2.63 -0.57
C LEU A 16 -11.45 -2.35 0.16
N ARG A 17 -11.79 -3.15 1.17
CA ARG A 17 -12.99 -2.90 1.99
C ARG A 17 -12.95 -1.52 2.64
N GLN A 18 -11.76 -1.09 3.10
CA GLN A 18 -11.60 0.24 3.72
C GLN A 18 -11.86 1.38 2.73
N LEU A 19 -11.58 1.17 1.45
CA LEU A 19 -11.87 2.13 0.37
C LEU A 19 -13.34 2.11 -0.07
N GLY A 20 -14.16 1.19 0.44
CA GLY A 20 -15.51 0.96 -0.05
C GLY A 20 -15.55 0.30 -1.43
N GLY A 21 -14.51 -0.45 -1.79
CA GLY A 21 -14.39 -1.14 -3.07
C GLY A 21 -13.56 -0.36 -4.09
N GLY A 22 -14.06 -0.30 -5.33
CA GLY A 22 -13.36 0.26 -6.50
C GLY A 22 -13.02 -0.81 -7.54
N ILE A 23 -12.08 -0.51 -8.42
CA ILE A 23 -11.55 -1.47 -9.41
C ILE A 23 -10.28 -2.08 -8.85
N PHE A 24 -10.23 -3.40 -8.70
CA PHE A 24 -9.03 -4.12 -8.29
C PHE A 24 -8.51 -4.98 -9.43
N ALA A 25 -7.36 -4.58 -9.97
CA ALA A 25 -6.71 -5.21 -11.10
C ALA A 25 -5.52 -6.06 -10.64
N TYR A 26 -5.53 -7.35 -10.97
CA TYR A 26 -4.49 -8.30 -10.52
C TYR A 26 -4.15 -9.33 -11.61
N SER A 27 -3.00 -9.99 -11.47
CA SER A 27 -2.50 -11.02 -12.39
C SER A 27 -1.97 -12.21 -11.60
N GLY A 28 -2.73 -13.31 -11.56
CA GLY A 28 -2.49 -14.45 -10.70
C GLY A 28 -3.13 -14.30 -9.32
N ALA A 29 -3.48 -15.43 -8.71
CA ALA A 29 -3.70 -15.60 -7.27
C ALA A 29 -4.05 -17.07 -7.05
N ALA A 30 -3.48 -17.71 -6.02
CA ALA A 30 -3.95 -19.05 -5.66
C ALA A 30 -5.40 -18.99 -5.17
N ALA A 31 -6.13 -20.10 -5.30
CA ALA A 31 -7.56 -20.13 -4.96
C ALA A 31 -7.85 -19.68 -3.52
N GLY A 32 -6.99 -20.08 -2.56
CA GLY A 32 -7.07 -19.65 -1.17
C GLY A 32 -6.75 -18.16 -0.94
N GLU A 33 -5.95 -17.54 -1.81
CA GLU A 33 -5.56 -16.14 -1.67
C GLU A 33 -6.62 -15.16 -2.16
N ILE A 34 -7.27 -15.50 -3.28
CA ILE A 34 -8.32 -14.65 -3.86
C ILE A 34 -9.66 -14.83 -3.15
N ALA A 35 -9.88 -15.96 -2.45
CA ALA A 35 -11.15 -16.25 -1.78
C ALA A 35 -11.56 -15.14 -0.77
N PRO A 36 -10.69 -14.64 0.13
CA PRO A 36 -11.01 -13.50 0.98
C PRO A 36 -11.36 -12.24 0.19
N VAL A 37 -10.64 -11.94 -0.89
CA VAL A 37 -10.88 -10.75 -1.73
C VAL A 37 -12.28 -10.81 -2.36
N LYS A 38 -12.66 -11.96 -2.93
CA LYS A 38 -14.01 -12.19 -3.47
C LYS A 38 -15.10 -12.07 -2.41
N ALA A 39 -14.86 -12.61 -1.22
CA ALA A 39 -15.84 -12.62 -0.14
C ALA A 39 -16.00 -11.25 0.53
N GLN A 40 -14.94 -10.46 0.62
CA GLN A 40 -14.89 -9.32 1.54
C GLN A 40 -14.49 -7.98 0.91
N SER A 41 -13.87 -7.88 -0.27
CA SER A 41 -13.34 -6.59 -0.74
C SER A 41 -14.39 -5.54 -1.15
N THR A 42 -15.59 -5.97 -1.60
CA THR A 42 -16.57 -5.13 -2.32
C THR A 42 -16.06 -4.48 -3.61
N ALA A 43 -14.84 -4.83 -4.06
CA ALA A 43 -14.26 -4.30 -5.29
C ALA A 43 -14.78 -5.07 -6.53
N THR A 44 -14.82 -4.38 -7.66
CA THR A 44 -14.93 -5.00 -8.98
C THR A 44 -13.58 -5.59 -9.35
N LEU A 45 -13.54 -6.91 -9.51
CA LEU A 45 -12.32 -7.67 -9.71
C LEU A 45 -12.02 -7.80 -11.21
N LEU A 46 -10.87 -7.27 -11.65
CA LEU A 46 -10.36 -7.46 -13.00
C LEU A 46 -9.11 -8.34 -12.94
N SER A 47 -9.20 -9.53 -13.52
CA SER A 47 -8.08 -10.48 -13.57
C SER A 47 -7.50 -10.55 -14.97
N PHE A 48 -6.17 -10.47 -15.08
CA PHE A 48 -5.47 -10.81 -16.32
C PHE A 48 -5.79 -12.24 -16.78
N ASP A 49 -5.87 -13.18 -15.84
CA ASP A 49 -6.09 -14.61 -16.12
C ASP A 49 -7.49 -14.90 -16.68
N ALA A 50 -8.43 -13.94 -16.53
CA ALA A 50 -9.76 -13.99 -17.12
C ALA A 50 -9.79 -13.46 -18.58
N GLY A 51 -8.64 -13.13 -19.17
CA GLY A 51 -8.54 -12.67 -20.56
C GLY A 51 -9.09 -11.26 -20.80
N ILE A 52 -9.15 -10.42 -19.76
CA ILE A 52 -9.67 -9.05 -19.87
C ILE A 52 -8.71 -8.20 -20.73
N SER A 53 -9.24 -7.59 -21.79
CA SER A 53 -8.43 -6.85 -22.79
C SER A 53 -7.76 -5.57 -22.28
N ALA A 54 -8.03 -5.16 -21.04
CA ALA A 54 -7.38 -4.01 -20.39
C ALA A 54 -5.92 -4.29 -20.02
N PHE A 55 -5.55 -5.57 -19.90
CA PHE A 55 -4.20 -6.01 -19.59
C PHE A 55 -3.41 -6.28 -20.86
N LYS A 56 -2.11 -6.02 -20.81
CA LYS A 56 -1.16 -6.27 -21.90
C LYS A 56 0.12 -6.87 -21.35
N GLN A 57 0.68 -7.81 -22.09
CA GLN A 57 2.05 -8.27 -21.85
C GLN A 57 3.01 -7.34 -22.59
N VAL A 58 3.93 -6.71 -21.87
CA VAL A 58 4.92 -5.77 -22.45
C VAL A 58 6.18 -6.55 -22.84
N PRO A 59 6.60 -6.50 -24.13
CA PRO A 59 7.83 -7.17 -24.58
C PRO A 59 9.08 -6.70 -23.83
N GLY A 60 10.07 -7.58 -23.71
CA GLY A 60 11.34 -7.27 -23.03
C GLY A 60 11.31 -7.45 -21.51
N HIS A 61 10.14 -7.69 -20.91
CA HIS A 61 10.00 -8.04 -19.50
C HIS A 61 9.87 -9.57 -19.34
N PRO A 62 10.65 -10.21 -18.44
CA PRO A 62 10.54 -11.65 -18.22
C PRO A 62 9.26 -11.99 -17.46
N VAL A 63 8.75 -13.21 -17.65
CA VAL A 63 7.71 -13.77 -16.77
C VAL A 63 8.29 -13.92 -15.36
N PRO A 64 7.59 -13.49 -14.28
CA PRO A 64 6.20 -12.98 -14.20
C PRO A 64 6.05 -11.44 -14.06
N PHE A 65 6.97 -10.66 -14.63
CA PHE A 65 7.06 -9.20 -14.49
C PHE A 65 6.63 -8.43 -15.75
N GLN A 66 5.81 -9.04 -16.60
CA GLN A 66 5.50 -8.53 -17.94
C GLN A 66 4.06 -8.01 -18.11
N VAL A 67 3.18 -8.16 -17.11
CA VAL A 67 1.77 -7.75 -17.22
C VAL A 67 1.60 -6.29 -16.79
N TYR A 68 1.02 -5.46 -17.66
CA TYR A 68 0.76 -4.04 -17.42
C TYR A 68 -0.63 -3.65 -17.92
N ALA A 69 -1.12 -2.49 -17.51
CA ALA A 69 -2.34 -1.89 -18.04
C ALA A 69 -2.20 -0.36 -18.16
N SER A 70 -3.18 0.30 -18.77
CA SER A 70 -3.37 1.75 -18.64
C SER A 70 -4.52 2.04 -17.69
N THR A 71 -4.45 3.17 -16.98
CA THR A 71 -5.55 3.60 -16.10
C THR A 71 -6.85 3.73 -16.89
N SER A 72 -6.83 4.32 -18.10
CA SER A 72 -8.01 4.45 -18.95
C SER A 72 -8.63 3.10 -19.34
N ASP A 73 -7.81 2.10 -19.66
CA ASP A 73 -8.30 0.76 -20.02
C ASP A 73 -8.93 0.06 -18.80
N LEU A 74 -8.31 0.19 -17.62
CA LEU A 74 -8.84 -0.38 -16.38
C LEU A 74 -10.18 0.26 -15.99
N TYR A 75 -10.30 1.59 -16.06
CA TYR A 75 -11.58 2.27 -15.81
C TYR A 75 -12.65 1.85 -16.81
N SER A 76 -12.29 1.75 -18.10
CA SER A 76 -13.23 1.30 -19.14
C SER A 76 -13.72 -0.13 -18.91
N ALA A 77 -12.82 -1.05 -18.55
CA ALA A 77 -13.18 -2.43 -18.22
C ALA A 77 -14.00 -2.53 -16.93
N GLY A 78 -13.64 -1.76 -15.91
CA GLY A 78 -14.38 -1.69 -14.65
C GLY A 78 -15.81 -1.17 -14.84
N GLN A 79 -16.01 -0.10 -15.61
CA GLN A 79 -17.35 0.42 -15.94
C GLN A 79 -18.21 -0.64 -16.67
N LYS A 80 -17.64 -1.36 -17.62
CA LYS A 80 -18.32 -2.48 -18.30
C LYS A 80 -18.69 -3.61 -17.33
N ALA A 81 -17.91 -3.80 -16.28
CA ALA A 81 -18.16 -4.77 -15.21
C ALA A 81 -19.02 -4.21 -14.05
N GLY A 82 -19.57 -2.99 -14.19
CA GLY A 82 -20.47 -2.38 -13.20
C GLY A 82 -19.77 -1.67 -12.03
N ALA A 83 -18.47 -1.38 -12.13
CA ALA A 83 -17.75 -0.65 -11.10
C ALA A 83 -18.27 0.79 -10.94
N SER A 84 -18.34 1.26 -9.69
CA SER A 84 -18.50 2.69 -9.40
C SER A 84 -17.28 3.48 -9.85
N SER A 85 -17.51 4.63 -10.48
CA SER A 85 -16.47 5.61 -10.81
C SER A 85 -16.26 6.67 -9.73
N ASN A 86 -17.06 6.66 -8.65
CA ASN A 86 -16.92 7.63 -7.57
C ASN A 86 -15.62 7.39 -6.80
N PRO A 87 -14.89 8.45 -6.44
CA PRO A 87 -13.71 8.31 -5.59
C PRO A 87 -14.11 7.75 -4.22
N PRO A 88 -13.22 6.97 -3.57
CA PRO A 88 -13.46 6.49 -2.21
C PRO A 88 -13.63 7.69 -1.27
N LYS A 89 -14.42 7.50 -0.21
CA LYS A 89 -14.47 8.49 0.87
C LYS A 89 -13.09 8.59 1.54
N PRO A 90 -12.70 9.77 2.05
CA PRO A 90 -11.47 9.90 2.83
C PRO A 90 -11.40 8.88 3.96
N ILE A 91 -10.33 8.09 4.01
CA ILE A 91 -10.12 7.05 5.04
C ILE A 91 -9.22 7.54 6.19
N PHE A 92 -8.69 8.75 6.09
CA PHE A 92 -7.88 9.42 7.11
C PHE A 92 -8.40 10.84 7.35
N THR A 93 -7.92 11.45 8.43
CA THR A 93 -8.08 12.89 8.69
C THR A 93 -6.94 13.65 8.03
N TYR A 94 -7.24 14.80 7.44
CA TYR A 94 -6.25 15.63 6.73
C TYR A 94 -6.17 17.03 7.35
N SER A 95 -4.97 17.59 7.42
CA SER A 95 -4.74 18.95 7.88
C SER A 95 -3.51 19.56 7.20
N SER A 96 -3.62 20.84 6.81
CA SER A 96 -2.49 21.64 6.34
C SER A 96 -1.60 22.16 7.48
N THR A 97 -2.09 22.14 8.73
CA THR A 97 -1.29 22.48 9.90
C THR A 97 -0.25 21.39 10.14
N VAL A 98 1.01 21.79 10.20
CA VAL A 98 2.11 20.87 10.50
C VAL A 98 2.03 20.48 11.97
N PRO A 99 1.86 19.18 12.30
CA PRO A 99 1.83 18.74 13.69
C PRO A 99 3.20 18.94 14.35
N ARG A 100 3.22 19.03 15.68
CA ARG A 100 4.48 19.02 16.43
C ARG A 100 4.97 17.58 16.56
N GLY A 101 6.11 17.27 15.96
CA GLY A 101 6.78 15.97 16.02
C GLY A 101 8.27 16.09 16.33
N SER A 102 8.95 14.95 16.28
CA SER A 102 10.42 14.89 16.29
C SER A 102 10.97 14.99 14.87
N SER A 103 12.30 15.11 14.72
CA SER A 103 12.94 15.02 13.41
C SER A 103 12.60 13.69 12.74
N GLY A 104 12.11 13.76 11.51
CA GLY A 104 11.76 12.62 10.67
C GLY A 104 12.25 12.88 9.25
N VAL A 105 13.49 13.31 9.11
CA VAL A 105 14.13 13.61 7.82
C VAL A 105 14.41 12.32 7.06
N THR A 106 14.74 11.24 7.74
CA THR A 106 14.94 9.92 7.15
C THR A 106 14.23 8.84 7.96
N ALA A 107 13.55 7.92 7.29
CA ALA A 107 13.07 6.67 7.86
C ALA A 107 13.65 5.48 7.09
N ARG A 108 14.46 4.67 7.77
CA ARG A 108 14.94 3.38 7.28
C ARG A 108 14.07 2.26 7.87
N ILE A 109 13.40 1.51 7.01
CA ILE A 109 12.36 0.54 7.35
C ILE A 109 12.83 -0.85 6.89
N PRO A 110 13.36 -1.69 7.78
CA PRO A 110 13.61 -3.10 7.47
C PRO A 110 12.28 -3.81 7.23
N MET A 111 12.10 -4.37 6.04
CA MET A 111 10.91 -5.14 5.65
C MET A 111 11.16 -6.65 5.76
N SER A 112 12.40 -7.08 5.53
CA SER A 112 12.89 -8.44 5.74
C SER A 112 14.42 -8.43 5.91
N ASN A 113 15.04 -9.61 5.97
CA ASN A 113 16.50 -9.76 5.94
C ASN A 113 17.16 -9.31 4.62
N ILE A 114 16.39 -9.23 3.52
CA ILE A 114 16.88 -8.87 2.18
C ILE A 114 16.25 -7.59 1.61
N ALA A 115 15.25 -7.04 2.30
CA ALA A 115 14.52 -5.86 1.85
C ALA A 115 14.54 -4.76 2.91
N THR A 116 15.05 -3.59 2.55
CA THR A 116 14.95 -2.36 3.33
C THR A 116 14.43 -1.25 2.43
N VAL A 117 13.43 -0.54 2.92
CA VAL A 117 12.92 0.68 2.31
C VAL A 117 13.45 1.87 3.08
N THR A 118 13.83 2.93 2.38
CA THR A 118 14.19 4.21 2.99
C THR A 118 13.37 5.32 2.36
N TRP A 119 12.84 6.18 3.22
CA TRP A 119 12.20 7.44 2.83
C TRP A 119 13.03 8.60 3.33
N THR A 120 13.36 9.55 2.46
CA THR A 120 14.15 10.74 2.82
C THR A 120 13.42 12.01 2.41
N TRP A 121 13.25 12.92 3.35
CA TRP A 121 12.62 14.22 3.16
C TRP A 121 13.45 15.09 2.23
N ASP A 122 12.80 15.62 1.20
CA ASP A 122 13.33 16.68 0.35
C ASP A 122 12.59 17.99 0.68
N PRO A 123 13.26 18.98 1.31
CA PRO A 123 12.63 20.25 1.66
C PRO A 123 12.29 21.10 0.44
N THR A 124 12.93 20.85 -0.72
CA THR A 124 12.69 21.61 -1.95
C THR A 124 11.33 21.29 -2.53
N THR A 125 11.01 20.01 -2.64
CA THR A 125 9.72 19.52 -3.16
C THR A 125 8.68 19.33 -2.07
N GLN A 126 9.08 19.43 -0.80
CA GLN A 126 8.25 19.13 0.37
C GLN A 126 7.61 17.74 0.30
N THR A 127 8.41 16.75 -0.11
CA THR A 127 8.00 15.34 -0.18
C THR A 127 9.11 14.42 0.33
N TYR A 128 8.74 13.21 0.73
CA TYR A 128 9.67 12.11 0.96
C TYR A 128 9.95 11.37 -0.34
N LEU A 129 11.20 11.04 -0.60
CA LEU A 129 11.65 10.25 -1.76
C LEU A 129 11.93 8.80 -1.34
N ARG A 130 11.44 7.83 -2.14
CA ARG A 130 11.59 6.40 -1.84
C ARG A 130 12.87 5.81 -2.45
N THR A 131 13.57 5.02 -1.65
CA THR A 131 14.71 4.20 -2.05
C THR A 131 14.49 2.80 -1.52
N GLN A 132 14.78 1.77 -2.31
CA GLN A 132 14.73 0.38 -1.87
C GLN A 132 16.08 -0.30 -2.10
N ASN A 133 16.61 -0.94 -1.06
CA ASN A 133 17.90 -1.63 -1.10
C ASN A 133 19.04 -0.77 -1.67
N GLY A 134 19.07 0.52 -1.31
CA GLY A 134 20.07 1.49 -1.77
C GLY A 134 19.85 2.04 -3.19
N LYS A 135 18.85 1.56 -3.92
CA LYS A 135 18.49 2.06 -5.26
C LYS A 135 17.25 2.96 -5.19
N ALA A 136 17.35 4.11 -5.83
CA ALA A 136 16.22 5.02 -6.00
C ALA A 136 15.07 4.34 -6.76
N ASP A 137 13.85 4.39 -6.23
CA ASP A 137 12.68 3.99 -6.99
C ASP A 137 12.24 5.12 -7.92
N THR A 138 12.05 4.79 -9.20
CA THR A 138 11.66 5.73 -10.25
C THR A 138 10.44 5.24 -11.00
N LEU A 139 9.65 6.20 -11.49
CA LEU A 139 8.58 5.96 -12.45
C LEU A 139 9.16 5.77 -13.86
N ALA A 140 8.28 5.41 -14.81
CA ALA A 140 8.68 5.15 -16.20
C ALA A 140 9.27 6.38 -16.92
N ASP A 141 8.97 7.59 -16.46
CA ASP A 141 9.52 8.85 -16.96
C ASP A 141 10.86 9.24 -16.29
N GLY A 142 11.39 8.39 -15.39
CA GLY A 142 12.62 8.63 -14.65
C GLY A 142 12.46 9.47 -13.39
N SER A 143 11.27 10.01 -13.12
CA SER A 143 11.02 10.77 -11.88
C SER A 143 11.02 9.86 -10.65
N ARG A 144 11.36 10.42 -9.48
CA ARG A 144 11.41 9.66 -8.22
C ARG A 144 10.02 9.40 -7.67
N ILE A 145 9.80 8.18 -7.14
CA ILE A 145 8.64 7.92 -6.29
C ILE A 145 8.72 8.83 -5.06
N SER A 146 7.64 9.57 -4.83
CA SER A 146 7.53 10.58 -3.79
C SER A 146 6.16 10.59 -3.11
N ALA A 147 6.14 10.92 -1.82
CA ALA A 147 4.94 11.03 -1.00
C ALA A 147 5.00 12.24 -0.07
N ASN A 148 3.87 12.89 0.19
CA ASN A 148 3.75 13.93 1.22
C ASN A 148 3.78 13.32 2.62
N ASP A 149 3.12 12.16 2.77
CA ASP A 149 3.07 11.41 4.01
C ASP A 149 3.59 9.98 3.82
N VAL A 150 4.33 9.48 4.79
CA VAL A 150 4.69 8.06 4.89
C VAL A 150 4.20 7.53 6.24
N VAL A 151 3.29 6.57 6.19
CA VAL A 151 2.75 5.89 7.37
C VAL A 151 3.44 4.53 7.49
N VAL A 152 4.21 4.33 8.55
CA VAL A 152 4.83 3.04 8.85
C VAL A 152 3.98 2.35 9.91
N MET A 153 3.21 1.35 9.51
CA MET A 153 2.38 0.55 10.40
C MET A 153 3.12 -0.70 10.83
N SER A 154 3.25 -0.91 12.14
CA SER A 154 3.69 -2.19 12.68
C SER A 154 2.52 -3.17 12.68
N VAL A 155 2.60 -4.23 11.88
CA VAL A 155 1.54 -5.22 11.68
C VAL A 155 2.03 -6.64 11.97
N ALA A 156 1.09 -7.55 12.22
CA ALA A 156 1.40 -8.97 12.24
C ALA A 156 1.52 -9.49 10.80
N ILE A 157 2.59 -10.24 10.53
CA ILE A 157 2.74 -11.02 9.31
C ILE A 157 3.05 -12.45 9.71
N GLY A 158 2.26 -13.39 9.20
CA GLY A 158 2.37 -14.82 9.49
C GLY A 158 2.27 -15.70 8.24
N PRO A 159 2.34 -17.03 8.41
CA PRO A 159 2.15 -17.99 7.33
C PRO A 159 0.71 -18.00 6.81
N THR A 160 0.52 -18.24 5.50
CA THR A 160 -0.80 -18.51 4.90
C THR A 160 -1.09 -20.00 4.73
N GLY A 161 -0.06 -20.85 4.74
CA GLY A 161 -0.08 -22.24 4.27
C GLY A 161 -0.15 -22.37 2.74
N ILE A 162 -0.05 -21.26 2.00
CA ILE A 162 -0.14 -21.19 0.54
C ILE A 162 1.25 -20.86 -0.01
N PHE A 163 1.68 -21.59 -1.04
CA PHE A 163 3.01 -21.46 -1.61
C PHE A 163 2.93 -21.00 -3.06
N ASP A 164 3.86 -20.12 -3.44
CA ASP A 164 4.06 -19.71 -4.83
C ASP A 164 4.68 -20.84 -5.67
N THR A 165 4.80 -20.61 -6.98
CA THR A 165 5.40 -21.59 -7.91
C THR A 165 6.88 -21.87 -7.64
N ALA A 166 7.56 -21.02 -6.87
CA ALA A 166 8.94 -21.19 -6.44
C ALA A 166 9.05 -21.87 -5.05
N GLY A 167 7.94 -22.25 -4.43
CA GLY A 167 7.89 -22.90 -3.13
C GLY A 167 8.06 -21.94 -1.94
N ASN A 168 7.93 -20.63 -2.15
CA ASN A 168 7.92 -19.66 -1.06
C ASN A 168 6.51 -19.54 -0.50
N GLU A 169 6.38 -19.56 0.82
CA GLU A 169 5.10 -19.32 1.47
C GLU A 169 4.70 -17.85 1.35
N ASP A 170 3.46 -17.61 0.93
CA ASP A 170 2.92 -16.27 0.82
C ASP A 170 2.58 -15.68 2.20
N PRO A 171 2.93 -14.41 2.46
CA PRO A 171 2.73 -13.81 3.77
C PRO A 171 1.27 -13.40 4.01
N LEU A 172 0.74 -13.80 5.18
CA LEU A 172 -0.54 -13.32 5.69
C LEU A 172 -0.32 -12.01 6.45
N VAL A 173 -0.54 -10.89 5.77
CA VAL A 173 -0.45 -9.56 6.37
C VAL A 173 -1.77 -9.18 7.03
N VAL A 174 -1.75 -8.86 8.33
CA VAL A 174 -2.94 -8.56 9.12
C VAL A 174 -3.06 -7.06 9.38
N VAL A 175 -4.04 -6.42 8.75
CA VAL A 175 -4.29 -4.95 8.84
C VAL A 175 -5.54 -4.60 9.66
N THR A 176 -6.11 -5.56 10.38
CA THR A 176 -7.13 -5.37 11.43
C THR A 176 -6.51 -5.60 12.80
N GLY A 177 -7.08 -5.01 13.85
CA GLY A 177 -6.53 -4.96 15.20
C GLY A 177 -5.92 -3.60 15.49
N SER A 178 -4.77 -3.58 16.16
CA SER A 178 -4.07 -2.36 16.54
C SER A 178 -2.56 -2.60 16.63
N GLY A 179 -1.78 -1.54 16.50
CA GLY A 179 -0.33 -1.61 16.69
C GLY A 179 0.35 -0.25 16.65
N PRO A 180 1.67 -0.20 16.91
CA PRO A 180 2.45 1.03 16.76
C PRO A 180 2.39 1.58 15.33
N VAL A 181 2.36 2.90 15.21
CA VAL A 181 2.47 3.61 13.94
C VAL A 181 3.48 4.77 14.06
N SER A 182 4.24 5.00 12.99
CA SER A 182 5.03 6.21 12.80
C SER A 182 4.54 6.92 11.55
N VAL A 183 4.11 8.17 11.68
CA VAL A 183 3.64 9.01 10.55
C VAL A 183 4.69 10.07 10.27
N LEU A 184 5.31 9.99 9.10
CA LEU A 184 6.25 10.98 8.60
C LEU A 184 5.53 11.95 7.67
N ARG A 185 5.63 13.24 7.95
CA ARG A 185 5.12 14.33 7.11
C ARG A 185 5.86 15.62 7.40
N ASN A 186 6.06 16.47 6.39
CA ASN A 186 6.72 17.77 6.55
C ASN A 186 8.12 17.72 7.21
N GLY A 187 8.89 16.64 6.99
CA GLY A 187 10.20 16.43 7.61
C GLY A 187 10.14 16.05 9.09
N GLN A 188 8.95 15.78 9.63
CA GLN A 188 8.72 15.41 11.02
C GLN A 188 8.16 14.00 11.13
N VAL A 189 8.34 13.38 12.29
CA VAL A 189 7.70 12.12 12.68
C VAL A 189 6.78 12.32 13.88
N ILE A 190 5.57 11.78 13.78
CA ILE A 190 4.65 11.60 14.90
C ILE A 190 4.48 10.11 15.15
N THR A 191 4.76 9.65 16.36
CA THR A 191 4.56 8.26 16.77
C THR A 191 3.23 8.11 17.49
N GLY A 192 2.63 6.92 17.38
CA GLY A 192 1.32 6.67 17.95
C GLY A 192 0.87 5.22 17.81
N THR A 193 -0.44 5.03 17.84
CA THR A 193 -1.10 3.74 17.65
C THR A 193 -2.08 3.83 16.48
N TRP A 194 -2.03 2.84 15.58
CA TRP A 194 -3.12 2.59 14.64
C TRP A 194 -4.12 1.63 15.28
N ASN A 195 -5.41 1.84 15.02
CA ASN A 195 -6.50 0.98 15.48
C ASN A 195 -7.55 0.81 14.38
N ARG A 196 -7.89 -0.44 14.09
CA ARG A 196 -8.90 -0.89 13.14
C ARG A 196 -9.47 -2.23 13.59
N PRO A 197 -10.41 -2.28 14.55
CA PRO A 197 -10.82 -3.53 15.20
C PRO A 197 -11.31 -4.62 14.23
N THR A 198 -12.11 -4.23 13.24
CA THR A 198 -12.67 -5.15 12.24
C THR A 198 -12.41 -4.67 10.81
N ILE A 199 -12.68 -5.53 9.84
CA ILE A 199 -12.57 -5.20 8.42
C ILE A 199 -13.51 -4.06 7.99
N ASN A 200 -14.63 -3.86 8.70
CA ASN A 200 -15.62 -2.83 8.41
C ASN A 200 -15.28 -1.47 9.06
N ASP A 201 -14.30 -1.44 9.96
CA ASP A 201 -13.84 -0.20 10.57
C ASP A 201 -12.84 0.53 9.68
N THR A 202 -12.90 1.85 9.70
CA THR A 202 -11.86 2.71 9.13
C THR A 202 -10.69 2.80 10.10
N MET A 203 -9.47 2.68 9.59
CA MET A 203 -8.26 2.83 10.40
C MET A 203 -8.16 4.23 11.01
N LYS A 204 -7.88 4.28 12.31
CA LYS A 204 -7.60 5.50 13.06
C LYS A 204 -6.15 5.49 13.52
N MET A 205 -5.50 6.64 13.50
CA MET A 205 -4.15 6.84 14.02
C MET A 205 -4.19 7.92 15.09
N THR A 206 -3.70 7.62 16.28
CA THR A 206 -3.68 8.55 17.41
C THR A 206 -2.32 8.61 18.06
N ASP A 207 -1.90 9.79 18.52
CA ASP A 207 -0.66 9.96 19.29
C ASP A 207 -0.81 9.47 20.74
N SER A 208 0.24 9.65 21.55
CA SER A 208 0.26 9.24 22.96
C SER A 208 -0.70 10.02 23.86
N SER A 209 -1.21 11.18 23.42
CA SER A 209 -2.25 11.95 24.11
C SER A 209 -3.66 11.49 23.75
N GLY A 210 -3.80 10.62 22.74
CA GLY A 210 -5.08 10.20 22.18
C GLY A 210 -5.62 11.12 21.08
N ALA A 211 -4.88 12.17 20.70
CA ALA A 211 -5.26 13.04 19.60
C ALA A 211 -5.08 12.34 18.25
N THR A 212 -5.98 12.59 17.29
CA THR A 212 -5.85 12.03 15.93
C THR A 212 -4.61 12.61 15.24
N ILE A 213 -3.82 11.75 14.59
CA ILE A 213 -2.68 12.17 13.77
C ILE A 213 -3.19 12.44 12.34
N PRO A 214 -3.26 13.70 11.89
CA PRO A 214 -3.72 14.01 10.53
C PRO A 214 -2.59 13.84 9.52
N LEU A 215 -2.96 13.43 8.30
CA LEU A 215 -2.08 13.46 7.13
C LEU A 215 -2.11 14.84 6.45
N GLN A 216 -1.09 15.14 5.66
CA GLN A 216 -1.11 16.28 4.74
C GLN A 216 -2.03 15.95 3.56
N PRO A 217 -2.84 16.89 3.06
CA PRO A 217 -3.49 16.71 1.76
C PRO A 217 -2.44 16.48 0.67
N GLY A 218 -2.48 15.30 0.03
CA GLY A 218 -1.48 14.92 -0.97
C GLY A 218 -1.37 13.42 -1.15
N ARG A 219 -0.20 12.98 -1.62
CA ARG A 219 0.11 11.55 -1.80
C ARG A 219 0.56 10.97 -0.46
N SER A 220 -0.15 9.96 0.02
CA SER A 220 0.26 9.22 1.20
C SER A 220 0.70 7.80 0.81
N TRP A 221 1.77 7.32 1.44
CA TRP A 221 2.26 5.96 1.29
C TRP A 221 2.13 5.22 2.62
N ILE A 222 1.70 3.96 2.59
CA ILE A 222 1.59 3.12 3.80
C ILE A 222 2.55 1.95 3.65
N GLU A 223 3.53 1.87 4.54
CA GLU A 223 4.43 0.72 4.68
C GLU A 223 3.88 -0.20 5.78
N LEU A 224 3.62 -1.46 5.43
CA LEU A 224 3.16 -2.49 6.37
C LEU A 224 4.37 -3.29 6.86
N GLN A 225 4.94 -2.87 7.99
CA GLN A 225 6.16 -3.47 8.54
C GLN A 225 5.84 -4.62 9.49
N GLN A 226 6.49 -5.76 9.30
CA GLN A 226 6.35 -6.91 10.19
C GLN A 226 6.88 -6.60 11.59
N ARG A 227 6.05 -6.77 12.63
CA ARG A 227 6.52 -6.81 14.02
C ARG A 227 7.36 -8.07 14.29
N PRO A 228 8.44 -8.01 15.10
CA PRO A 228 8.84 -6.89 15.96
C PRO A 228 9.80 -5.88 15.30
N LEU A 229 10.05 -5.95 13.98
CA LEU A 229 10.93 -4.98 13.31
C LEU A 229 10.43 -3.55 13.57
N GLN A 230 11.39 -2.64 13.74
CA GLN A 230 11.14 -1.22 13.99
C GLN A 230 11.82 -0.38 12.91
N PRO A 231 11.24 0.75 12.52
CA PRO A 231 11.92 1.70 11.66
C PRO A 231 13.00 2.45 12.46
N ALA A 232 14.12 2.77 11.82
CA ALA A 232 15.08 3.73 12.35
C ALA A 232 14.79 5.10 11.73
N ILE A 233 14.40 6.07 12.56
CA ILE A 233 13.95 7.40 12.13
C ILE A 233 14.86 8.47 12.74
N SER A 234 15.29 9.43 11.91
CA SER A 234 16.18 10.54 12.28
C SER A 234 15.80 11.82 11.56
#